data_AF-A0A9E3H1C4-F1
#
_entry.id   AF-A0A9E3H1C4-F1
#
_cell.length_a   1.000
_cell.length_b   1.000
_cell.length_c   1.000
_cell.angle_alpha   90.00
_cell.angle_beta   90.00
_cell.angle_gamma   90.00
#
_symmetry.space_group_name_H-M   'P 1'
#
loop_
_entity.id
_entity.type
_entity.pdbx_description
1 polymer ?
#
loop_
_entity_poly.entity_id
_entity_poly.type
_entity_poly.pdbx_seq_one_letter_code
_entity_poly.pdbx_strand_id
1 'polypeptide(L)'
;MGAQLNIKSDDAYRLAAELAGLTGESLTTAVTAALRERLERERRERDIETRLARLREITADIRRHMEPGASSDHSWLYDENGLPR
;
A
#
# COMPACT_ATOMS: atom_id res chain seq x y z
N MET A 1 -5.64 -5.78 -31.35
CA MET A 1 -4.27 -5.32 -31.67
C MET A 1 -3.39 -5.62 -30.48
N GLY A 2 -2.35 -6.45 -30.65
CA GLY A 2 -1.35 -6.68 -29.61
C GLY A 2 -0.23 -5.64 -29.72
N ALA A 3 0.23 -5.11 -28.59
CA ALA A 3 1.44 -4.29 -28.54
C ALA A 3 2.67 -5.20 -28.44
N GLN A 4 3.77 -4.84 -29.10
CA GLN A 4 5.02 -5.59 -29.03
C GLN A 4 6.00 -4.91 -28.08
N LEU A 5 6.57 -5.69 -27.15
CA LEU A 5 7.63 -5.27 -26.24
C LEU A 5 8.92 -5.99 -26.62
N ASN A 6 9.97 -5.24 -27.00
CA ASN A 6 11.28 -5.79 -27.31
C ASN A 6 12.29 -5.37 -26.23
N ILE A 7 12.91 -6.35 -25.59
CA ILE A 7 13.93 -6.16 -24.56
C ILE A 7 15.18 -6.93 -24.99
N LYS A 8 16.28 -6.21 -25.25
CA LYS A 8 17.59 -6.81 -25.52
C LYS A 8 18.40 -6.90 -24.23
N SER A 9 18.30 -8.02 -23.54
CA SER A 9 19.06 -8.31 -22.31
C SER A 9 19.11 -9.82 -22.08
N ASP A 10 20.32 -10.37 -22.00
CA ASP A 10 20.53 -11.79 -21.73
C ASP A 10 20.05 -12.16 -20.32
N ASP A 11 20.20 -11.23 -19.36
CA ASP A 11 19.70 -11.41 -17.99
C ASP A 11 18.17 -11.46 -17.93
N ALA A 12 17.48 -10.57 -18.65
CA ALA A 12 16.02 -10.59 -18.69
C ALA A 12 15.50 -11.91 -19.28
N TYR A 13 16.14 -12.41 -20.33
CA TYR A 13 15.80 -13.70 -20.92
C TYR A 13 16.03 -14.86 -19.95
N ARG A 14 17.19 -14.89 -19.27
CA ARG A 14 17.55 -15.93 -18.30
C ARG A 14 16.55 -15.98 -17.14
N LEU A 15 16.22 -14.82 -16.55
CA LEU A 15 15.24 -14.73 -15.46
C LEU A 15 13.84 -15.17 -15.91
N ALA A 16 13.41 -14.76 -17.10
CA ALA A 16 12.12 -15.16 -17.66
C ALA A 16 12.06 -16.67 -17.92
N ALA A 17 13.15 -17.26 -18.46
CA ALA A 17 13.23 -18.69 -18.74
C ALA A 17 13.25 -19.52 -17.45
N GLU A 18 13.98 -19.08 -16.43
CA GLU A 18 13.99 -19.72 -15.10
C GLU A 18 12.61 -19.67 -14.46
N LEU A 19 11.96 -18.50 -14.45
CA LEU A 19 10.61 -18.35 -13.91
C LEU A 19 9.60 -19.25 -14.63
N ALA A 20 9.61 -19.24 -15.97
CA ALA A 20 8.76 -20.10 -16.79
C ALA A 20 9.01 -21.60 -16.51
N GLY A 21 10.28 -22.00 -16.34
CA GLY A 21 10.64 -23.37 -15.98
C GLY A 21 10.12 -23.79 -14.60
N LEU A 22 10.14 -22.87 -13.62
CA LEU A 22 9.64 -23.13 -12.27
C LEU A 22 8.10 -23.18 -12.21
N THR A 23 7.41 -22.33 -12.99
CA THR A 23 5.93 -22.26 -12.97
C THR A 23 5.27 -23.20 -13.96
N GLY A 24 6.01 -23.73 -14.95
CA GLY A 24 5.45 -24.51 -16.05
C GLY A 24 4.67 -23.65 -17.07
N GLU A 25 4.85 -22.34 -17.03
CA GLU A 25 4.15 -21.39 -17.90
C GLU A 25 4.98 -21.04 -19.15
N SER A 26 4.34 -20.39 -20.13
CA SER A 26 5.08 -19.81 -21.25
C SER A 26 5.92 -18.61 -20.80
N LEU A 27 7.02 -18.32 -21.49
CA LEU A 27 7.84 -17.11 -21.28
C LEU A 27 6.98 -15.84 -21.22
N THR A 28 6.04 -15.70 -22.15
CA THR A 28 5.15 -14.54 -22.21
C THR A 28 4.24 -14.46 -21.00
N THR A 29 3.66 -15.58 -20.58
CA THR A 29 2.80 -15.65 -19.39
C THR A 29 3.61 -15.28 -18.13
N ALA A 30 4.76 -15.91 -17.94
CA ALA A 30 5.62 -15.72 -16.78
C ALA A 30 6.08 -14.25 -16.65
N VAL A 31 6.52 -13.64 -17.75
CA VAL A 31 6.92 -12.21 -17.77
C VAL A 31 5.72 -11.30 -17.52
N THR A 32 4.57 -11.58 -18.14
CA THR A 32 3.37 -10.76 -17.94
C THR A 32 2.87 -10.82 -16.51
N ALA A 33 2.90 -12.01 -15.89
CA ALA A 33 2.53 -12.21 -14.49
C ALA A 33 3.49 -11.45 -13.56
N ALA A 34 4.80 -11.63 -13.71
CA ALA A 34 5.81 -10.93 -12.91
C ALA A 34 5.69 -9.40 -13.01
N LEU A 35 5.46 -8.86 -14.22
CA LEU A 35 5.24 -7.42 -14.42
C LEU A 35 3.95 -6.94 -13.73
N ARG A 36 2.86 -7.71 -13.83
CA ARG A 36 1.59 -7.37 -13.17
C ARG A 36 1.75 -7.35 -11.65
N GLU A 37 2.36 -8.37 -11.08
CA GLU A 37 2.61 -8.46 -9.64
C GLU A 37 3.48 -7.31 -9.13
N ARG A 38 4.57 -6.98 -9.85
CA ARG A 38 5.42 -5.85 -9.49
C ARG A 38 4.65 -4.54 -9.55
N LEU A 39 3.86 -4.33 -10.59
CA LEU A 39 3.06 -3.12 -10.77
C LEU A 39 2.01 -2.97 -9.67
N GLU A 40 1.33 -4.06 -9.31
CA GLU A 40 0.35 -4.05 -8.22
C GLU A 40 0.98 -3.74 -6.87
N ARG A 41 2.14 -4.33 -6.57
CA ARG A 41 2.89 -4.01 -5.34
C ARG A 41 3.26 -2.53 -5.27
N GLU A 42 3.82 -1.98 -6.34
CA GLU A 42 4.17 -0.55 -6.41
C GLU A 42 2.95 0.36 -6.27
N ARG A 43 1.82 0.00 -6.89
CA ARG A 43 0.57 0.75 -6.75
C ARG A 43 0.05 0.75 -5.31
N ARG A 44 0.09 -0.41 -4.64
CA ARG A 44 -0.33 -0.52 -3.23
C ARG A 44 0.57 0.30 -2.32
N GLU A 45 1.88 0.24 -2.50
CA GLU A 45 2.85 1.01 -1.71
C GLU A 45 2.62 2.52 -1.87
N ARG A 46 2.44 3.00 -3.10
CA ARG A 46 2.13 4.41 -3.37
C ARG A 46 0.78 4.85 -2.81
N ASP A 47 -0.25 4.01 -2.88
CA ASP A 47 -1.57 4.31 -2.30
C ASP A 47 -1.49 4.46 -0.78
N ILE A 48 -0.79 3.54 -0.10
CA ILE A 48 -0.54 3.62 1.35
C ILE A 48 0.19 4.92 1.70
N GLU A 49 1.27 5.24 0.99
CA GLU A 49 2.02 6.47 1.23
C GLU A 49 1.15 7.72 1.05
N THR A 50 0.38 7.78 -0.04
CA THR A 50 -0.54 8.87 -0.33
C THR A 50 -1.60 9.01 0.77
N ARG A 51 -2.17 7.88 1.22
CA ARG A 51 -3.18 7.86 2.28
C ARG A 51 -2.59 8.32 3.62
N LEU A 52 -1.38 7.88 3.96
CA LEU A 52 -0.67 8.30 5.18
C LEU A 52 -0.33 9.79 5.14
N ALA A 53 0.09 10.33 3.99
CA ALA A 53 0.31 11.75 3.81
C ALA A 53 -0.97 12.55 4.09
N ARG A 54 -2.09 12.14 3.49
CA ARG A 54 -3.41 12.77 3.72
C ARG A 54 -3.85 12.69 5.18
N LEU A 55 -3.65 11.56 5.86
CA LEU A 55 -3.98 11.42 7.28
C LEU A 55 -3.14 12.35 8.16
N ARG A 56 -1.85 12.53 7.84
CA ARG A 56 -0.98 13.47 8.56
C ARG A 56 -1.43 14.92 8.38
N GLU A 57 -1.83 15.30 7.17
CA GLU A 57 -2.38 16.63 6.90
C GLU A 57 -3.65 16.89 7.72
N ILE A 58 -4.60 15.96 7.69
CA ILE A 58 -5.85 16.06 8.48
C ILE A 58 -5.53 16.14 9.97
N THR A 59 -4.64 15.29 10.48
CA THR A 59 -4.30 15.27 11.90
C THR A 59 -3.59 16.56 12.34
N ALA A 60 -2.73 17.11 11.49
CA ALA A 60 -2.08 18.39 11.73
C ALA A 60 -3.08 19.55 11.73
N ASP A 61 -4.05 19.52 10.82
CA ASP A 61 -5.12 20.52 10.76
C ASP A 61 -6.03 20.46 12.00
N ILE A 62 -6.48 19.26 12.39
CA ILE A 62 -7.26 19.06 13.63
C ILE A 62 -6.48 19.62 14.83
N ARG A 63 -5.20 19.26 14.96
CA ARG A 63 -4.37 19.69 16.09
C ARG A 63 -4.20 21.20 16.18
N ARG A 64 -4.22 21.94 15.06
CA ARG A 64 -4.16 23.42 15.07
C ARG A 64 -5.41 24.07 15.64
N HIS A 65 -6.55 23.40 15.57
CA HIS A 65 -7.84 23.89 16.02
C HIS A 65 -8.28 23.31 17.38
N MET A 66 -7.48 22.41 17.96
CA MET A 66 -7.74 21.86 19.29
C MET A 66 -7.23 22.79 20.38
N GLU A 67 -8.06 22.97 21.42
CA GLU A 67 -7.64 23.68 22.62
C GLU A 67 -6.50 22.93 23.34
N PRO A 68 -5.52 23.64 23.92
CA PRO A 68 -4.46 23.02 24.71
C PRO A 68 -5.03 22.18 25.86
N GLY A 69 -4.63 20.91 25.94
CA GLY A 69 -5.10 19.99 26.99
C GLY A 69 -6.45 19.34 26.70
N ALA A 70 -7.04 19.56 25.52
CA ALA A 70 -8.23 18.86 25.08
C ALA A 70 -8.00 17.33 25.11
N SER A 71 -8.85 16.63 25.85
CA SER A 71 -8.80 15.19 26.05
C SER A 71 -10.18 14.59 25.78
N SER A 72 -10.19 13.36 25.24
CA SER A 72 -11.41 12.55 25.18
C SER A 72 -11.69 11.82 26.50
N ASP A 73 -10.93 12.14 27.56
CA ASP A 73 -11.18 11.63 28.90
C ASP A 73 -12.45 12.28 29.48
N HIS A 74 -13.44 11.42 29.70
CA HIS A 74 -14.71 11.77 30.29
C HIS A 74 -14.98 11.00 31.59
N SER A 75 -13.92 10.48 32.23
CA SER A 75 -14.00 9.75 33.51
C SER A 75 -14.75 10.53 34.60
N TRP A 76 -14.68 11.86 34.57
CA TRP A 76 -15.40 12.76 35.47
C TRP A 76 -16.94 12.70 35.34
N LEU A 77 -17.49 12.17 34.25
CA LEU A 77 -18.94 11.98 34.07
C LEU A 77 -19.47 10.71 34.77
N TYR A 78 -18.59 9.79 35.15
CA TYR A 78 -18.98 8.46 35.63
C TYR A 78 -18.49 8.21 37.07
N ASP A 79 -19.20 7.36 37.80
CA ASP A 79 -18.78 6.86 39.10
C ASP A 79 -17.83 5.66 38.97
N GLU A 80 -17.41 5.11 40.11
CA GLU A 80 -16.50 3.94 40.16
C GLU A 80 -17.11 2.66 39.57
N ASN A 81 -18.43 2.61 39.39
CA ASN A 81 -19.16 1.52 38.76
C ASN A 81 -19.44 1.78 37.27
N GLY A 82 -19.01 2.93 36.74
CA GLY A 82 -19.25 3.33 35.35
C GLY A 82 -20.65 3.89 35.09
N LEU A 83 -21.42 4.23 36.13
CA LEU A 83 -22.73 4.87 35.99
C LEU A 83 -22.58 6.39 35.91
N PRO A 84 -23.45 7.09 35.15
CA PRO A 84 -23.46 8.55 35.14
C PRO A 84 -23.64 9.10 36.57
N ARG A 85 -22.80 10.06 36.94
CA ARG A 85 -22.96 10.83 38.17
C ARG A 85 -24.13 11.81 38.10
#